data_AF-A0A0N0ZYF4-F1
#
_entry.id   AF-A0A0N0ZYF4-F1
#
_cell.length_a   1.000
_cell.length_b   1.000
_cell.length_c   1.000
_cell.angle_alpha   90.00
_cell.angle_beta   90.00
_cell.angle_gamma   90.00
#
_symmetry.space_group_name_H-M   'P 1'
#
loop_
_entity.id
_entity.type
_entity.pdbx_description
1 polymer ?
#
loop_
_entity_poly.entity_id
_entity_poly.type
_entity_poly.pdbx_seq_one_letter_code
_entity_poly.pdbx_strand_id
1 'polypeptide(L)'
;MEYQMNEELEKKIAEVLISVKEQEERKLSDTFDFLKELKYETKLSPNIISQMTEAIKYGLSRDYSLFKPYWSIYILIGKLAPLHSGEIASIQDEITNYLNDDIVEYEDFTSALYFFSKAWGDLEPGWTAKNKAAIIRNLIEIIEDEYESDGSFDAFVADDVLRALIIIGKDDPKAQETIQWVEKVLEEDNQYDDEEDED
;
A
#
# COMPACT_ATOMS: atom_id res chain seq x y z
N MET A 1 -14.01 -0.33 -30.83
CA MET A 1 -14.55 -1.18 -29.74
C MET A 1 -13.91 -0.77 -28.42
N GLU A 2 -12.58 -0.74 -28.33
CA GLU A 2 -11.84 -0.22 -27.16
C GLU A 2 -12.26 1.21 -26.74
N TYR A 3 -12.35 2.15 -27.69
CA TYR A 3 -12.77 3.53 -27.39
C TYR A 3 -14.16 3.65 -26.74
N GLN A 4 -15.14 2.83 -27.16
CA GLN A 4 -16.49 2.85 -26.58
C GLN A 4 -16.55 2.20 -25.19
N MET A 5 -15.75 1.13 -24.98
CA MET A 5 -15.62 0.52 -23.65
C MET A 5 -14.99 1.48 -22.63
N ASN A 6 -13.99 2.28 -23.06
CA ASN A 6 -13.36 3.26 -22.18
C ASN A 6 -14.33 4.38 -21.79
N GLU A 7 -15.16 4.88 -22.72
CA GLU A 7 -16.19 5.89 -22.42
C GLU A 7 -17.25 5.39 -21.42
N GLU A 8 -17.70 4.14 -21.54
CA GLU A 8 -18.69 3.57 -20.62
C GLU A 8 -18.10 3.37 -19.21
N LEU A 9 -16.86 2.90 -19.12
CA LEU A 9 -16.12 2.78 -17.87
C LEU A 9 -15.97 4.15 -17.20
N GLU A 10 -15.48 5.15 -17.93
CA GLU A 10 -15.28 6.51 -17.45
C GLU A 10 -16.59 7.15 -16.96
N LYS A 11 -17.71 6.88 -17.65
CA LYS A 11 -19.02 7.34 -17.20
C LYS A 11 -19.42 6.73 -15.86
N LYS A 12 -19.22 5.41 -15.67
CA LYS A 12 -19.51 4.73 -14.39
C LYS A 12 -18.65 5.27 -13.26
N ILE A 13 -17.36 5.50 -13.52
CA ILE A 13 -16.44 6.10 -12.55
C ILE A 13 -16.92 7.49 -12.15
N ALA A 14 -17.24 8.33 -13.13
CA ALA A 14 -17.75 9.68 -12.87
C ALA A 14 -19.01 9.63 -12.00
N GLU A 15 -19.97 8.75 -12.30
CA GLU A 15 -21.22 8.62 -11.55
C GLU A 15 -21.02 8.26 -10.08
N VAL A 16 -20.13 7.31 -9.77
CA VAL A 16 -19.90 6.88 -8.37
C VAL A 16 -19.07 7.89 -7.57
N LEU A 17 -18.23 8.67 -8.25
CA LEU A 17 -17.41 9.71 -7.63
C LEU A 17 -18.16 11.03 -7.39
N ILE A 18 -19.41 11.14 -7.87
CA ILE A 18 -20.26 12.31 -7.57
C ILE A 18 -20.40 12.46 -6.06
N SER A 19 -20.09 13.66 -5.58
CA SER A 19 -20.20 14.04 -4.16
C SER A 19 -19.45 13.10 -3.21
N VAL A 20 -18.35 12.45 -3.65
CA VAL A 20 -17.58 11.49 -2.83
C VAL A 20 -17.20 12.07 -1.45
N LYS A 21 -16.89 13.37 -1.40
CA LYS A 21 -16.51 14.09 -0.17
C LYS A 21 -17.68 14.33 0.79
N GLU A 22 -18.92 14.15 0.34
CA GLU A 22 -20.15 14.30 1.14
C GLU A 22 -20.71 12.94 1.59
N GLN A 23 -20.11 11.83 1.15
CA GLN A 23 -20.61 10.49 1.46
C GLN A 23 -20.30 10.09 2.91
N GLU A 24 -21.23 9.40 3.54
CA GLU A 24 -21.00 8.70 4.81
C GLU A 24 -20.00 7.54 4.61
N GLU A 25 -19.32 7.12 5.67
CA GLU A 25 -18.21 6.15 5.61
C GLU A 25 -18.57 4.87 4.84
N ARG A 26 -19.74 4.28 5.14
CA ARG A 26 -20.18 3.05 4.47
C ARG A 26 -20.31 3.23 2.96
N LYS A 27 -20.91 4.34 2.52
CA LYS A 27 -21.10 4.62 1.08
C LYS A 27 -19.77 4.91 0.39
N LEU A 28 -18.84 5.55 1.09
CA LEU A 28 -17.48 5.75 0.60
C LEU A 28 -16.75 4.41 0.46
N SER A 29 -16.87 3.52 1.43
CA SER A 29 -16.37 2.14 1.36
C SER A 29 -16.95 1.39 0.17
N ASP A 30 -18.28 1.39 0.01
CA ASP A 30 -18.94 0.77 -1.14
C ASP A 30 -18.47 1.35 -2.48
N THR A 31 -18.16 2.65 -2.52
CA THR A 31 -17.62 3.33 -3.70
C THR A 31 -16.23 2.82 -4.06
N PHE A 32 -15.32 2.72 -3.09
CA PHE A 32 -13.99 2.17 -3.33
C PHE A 32 -14.02 0.67 -3.63
N ASP A 33 -14.94 -0.08 -3.01
CA ASP A 33 -15.19 -1.48 -3.34
C ASP A 33 -15.64 -1.66 -4.78
N PHE A 34 -16.52 -0.79 -5.27
CA PHE A 34 -16.89 -0.80 -6.67
C PHE A 34 -15.69 -0.47 -7.58
N LEU A 35 -14.95 0.61 -7.27
CA LEU A 35 -13.83 1.08 -8.09
C LEU A 35 -12.69 0.06 -8.15
N LYS A 36 -12.40 -0.66 -7.06
CA LYS A 36 -11.37 -1.70 -7.06
C LYS A 36 -11.75 -2.88 -7.95
N GLU A 37 -13.02 -3.19 -8.14
CA GLU A 37 -13.46 -4.34 -8.96
C GLU A 37 -13.42 -4.05 -10.46
N LEU A 38 -13.31 -2.77 -10.85
CA LEU A 38 -13.19 -2.39 -12.25
C LEU A 38 -11.87 -2.90 -12.86
N LYS A 39 -11.91 -3.10 -14.18
CA LYS A 39 -10.75 -3.50 -14.98
C LYS A 39 -10.27 -2.30 -15.80
N TYR A 40 -9.05 -1.85 -15.50
CA TYR A 40 -8.39 -0.76 -16.20
C TYR A 40 -7.41 -1.35 -17.22
N GLU A 41 -7.82 -1.38 -18.49
CA GLU A 41 -6.98 -1.93 -19.58
C GLU A 41 -6.18 -0.84 -20.31
N THR A 42 -6.66 0.40 -20.22
CA THR A 42 -6.12 1.56 -20.93
C THR A 42 -6.12 2.79 -20.02
N LYS A 43 -5.35 3.81 -20.38
CA LYS A 43 -5.36 5.09 -19.66
C LYS A 43 -6.75 5.71 -19.67
N LEU A 44 -7.18 6.15 -18.49
CA LEU A 44 -8.35 7.00 -18.28
C LEU A 44 -8.05 8.42 -18.77
N SER A 45 -9.11 9.16 -19.11
CA SER A 45 -9.00 10.56 -19.45
C SER A 45 -8.46 11.39 -18.26
N PRO A 46 -7.76 12.52 -18.52
CA PRO A 46 -7.18 13.36 -17.47
C PRO A 46 -8.19 13.80 -16.41
N ASN A 47 -9.44 14.07 -16.82
CA ASN A 47 -10.50 14.46 -15.90
C ASN A 47 -10.87 13.31 -14.94
N ILE A 48 -11.00 12.08 -15.46
CA ILE A 48 -11.41 10.93 -14.65
C ILE A 48 -10.31 10.52 -13.69
N ILE A 49 -9.06 10.40 -14.16
CA ILE A 49 -7.95 10.07 -13.26
C ILE A 49 -7.78 11.14 -12.17
N SER A 50 -7.95 12.43 -12.50
CA SER A 50 -7.91 13.50 -11.51
C SER A 50 -9.02 13.37 -10.45
N GLN A 51 -10.23 12.99 -10.84
CA GLN A 51 -11.31 12.71 -9.87
C GLN A 51 -10.99 11.50 -9.00
N MET A 52 -10.42 10.44 -9.59
CA MET A 52 -9.99 9.25 -8.84
C MET A 52 -8.88 9.57 -7.85
N THR A 53 -7.86 10.33 -8.24
CA THR A 53 -6.77 10.72 -7.33
C THR A 53 -7.29 11.58 -6.20
N GLU A 54 -8.21 12.51 -6.47
CA GLU A 54 -8.85 13.33 -5.43
C GLU A 54 -9.71 12.50 -4.47
N ALA A 55 -10.41 11.48 -4.99
CA ALA A 55 -11.16 10.55 -4.17
C ALA A 55 -10.22 9.74 -3.29
N ILE A 56 -9.16 9.13 -3.86
CA ILE A 56 -8.15 8.37 -3.11
C ILE A 56 -7.52 9.22 -2.02
N LYS A 57 -7.08 10.44 -2.36
CA LYS A 57 -6.52 11.42 -1.42
C LYS A 57 -7.46 11.66 -0.24
N TYR A 58 -8.72 11.96 -0.53
CA TYR A 58 -9.75 12.13 0.49
C TYR A 58 -9.99 10.86 1.32
N GLY A 59 -9.97 9.70 0.66
CA GLY A 59 -10.15 8.40 1.27
C GLY A 59 -9.04 8.06 2.27
N LEU A 60 -7.79 8.37 1.95
CA LEU A 60 -6.62 8.15 2.81
C LEU A 60 -6.54 9.16 3.97
N SER A 61 -7.00 10.40 3.77
CA SER A 61 -6.85 11.48 4.76
C SER A 61 -8.05 11.63 5.72
N ARG A 62 -9.03 10.72 5.65
CA ARG A 62 -10.27 10.82 6.43
C ARG A 62 -10.20 9.91 7.64
N ASP A 63 -10.66 10.43 8.78
CA ASP A 63 -10.87 9.62 9.98
C ASP A 63 -12.13 8.75 9.82
N TYR A 64 -11.97 7.44 10.00
CA TYR A 64 -13.07 6.47 9.97
C TYR A 64 -13.32 5.87 11.35
N SER A 65 -14.58 5.68 11.68
CA SER A 65 -15.03 5.02 12.90
C SER A 65 -15.30 3.53 12.71
N LEU A 66 -15.93 3.14 11.60
CA LEU A 66 -16.39 1.76 11.39
C LEU A 66 -16.06 1.22 10.00
N PHE A 67 -16.22 2.02 8.94
CA PHE A 67 -16.07 1.53 7.57
C PHE A 67 -14.82 2.12 6.92
N LYS A 68 -13.71 1.36 6.99
CA LYS A 68 -12.39 1.74 6.47
C LYS A 68 -12.22 1.26 5.02
N PRO A 69 -12.03 2.15 4.02
CA PRO A 69 -11.87 1.76 2.62
C PRO A 69 -10.43 1.41 2.22
N TYR A 70 -9.49 1.33 3.17
CA TYR A 70 -8.05 1.33 2.88
C TYR A 70 -7.62 0.15 2.02
N TRP A 71 -8.06 -1.07 2.35
CA TRP A 71 -7.82 -2.25 1.51
C TRP A 71 -8.15 -1.98 0.03
N SER A 72 -9.34 -1.42 -0.22
CA SER A 72 -9.85 -1.15 -1.56
C SER A 72 -9.11 -0.03 -2.26
N ILE A 73 -8.69 0.99 -1.51
CA ILE A 73 -7.85 2.08 -2.01
C ILE A 73 -6.49 1.54 -2.48
N TYR A 74 -5.82 0.69 -1.70
CA TYR A 74 -4.50 0.20 -2.05
C TYR A 74 -4.52 -0.78 -3.24
N ILE A 75 -5.56 -1.61 -3.37
CA ILE A 75 -5.80 -2.38 -4.62
C ILE A 75 -5.95 -1.43 -5.80
N LEU A 76 -6.74 -0.37 -5.64
CA LEU A 76 -7.00 0.59 -6.70
C LEU A 76 -5.72 1.32 -7.13
N ILE A 77 -4.88 1.72 -6.18
CA ILE A 77 -3.54 2.29 -6.43
C ILE A 77 -2.72 1.33 -7.29
N GLY A 78 -2.64 0.04 -6.91
CA GLY A 78 -1.89 -0.96 -7.67
C GLY A 78 -2.43 -1.20 -9.09
N LYS A 79 -3.74 -1.07 -9.30
CA LYS A 79 -4.35 -1.16 -10.63
C LYS A 79 -4.09 0.07 -11.51
N LEU A 80 -4.01 1.25 -10.91
CA LEU A 80 -3.85 2.50 -11.64
C LEU A 80 -2.40 2.86 -11.91
N ALA A 81 -1.46 2.52 -11.02
CA ALA A 81 -0.06 2.89 -11.11
C ALA A 81 0.61 2.54 -12.47
N PRO A 82 0.39 1.36 -13.07
CA PRO A 82 0.99 1.02 -14.37
C PRO A 82 0.52 1.93 -15.53
N LEU A 83 -0.65 2.55 -15.40
CA LEU A 83 -1.28 3.38 -16.42
C LEU A 83 -1.14 4.88 -16.14
N HIS A 84 -1.08 5.24 -14.86
CA HIS A 84 -1.19 6.60 -14.33
C HIS A 84 -0.15 6.90 -13.24
N SER A 85 1.08 6.40 -13.41
CA SER A 85 2.13 6.50 -12.40
C SER A 85 2.38 7.93 -11.93
N GLY A 86 2.38 8.91 -12.83
CA GLY A 86 2.59 10.32 -12.48
C GLY A 86 1.47 10.90 -11.62
N GLU A 87 0.21 10.61 -11.96
CA GLU A 87 -0.96 11.07 -11.21
C GLU A 87 -1.03 10.39 -9.82
N ILE A 88 -0.78 9.08 -9.74
CA ILE A 88 -0.76 8.37 -8.45
C ILE A 88 0.45 8.77 -7.59
N ALA A 89 1.64 8.96 -8.17
CA ALA A 89 2.80 9.44 -7.41
C ALA A 89 2.64 10.88 -6.89
N SER A 90 1.70 11.66 -7.44
CA SER A 90 1.44 13.03 -6.98
C SER A 90 0.77 13.11 -5.59
N ILE A 91 0.16 12.01 -5.12
CA ILE A 91 -0.47 11.89 -3.79
C ILE A 91 0.41 11.13 -2.79
N GLN A 92 1.73 11.13 -3.00
CA GLN A 92 2.70 10.43 -2.17
C GLN A 92 2.67 10.83 -0.69
N ASP A 93 2.32 12.08 -0.37
CA ASP A 93 2.25 12.54 1.02
C ASP A 93 1.13 11.82 1.78
N GLU A 94 -0.05 11.65 1.16
CA GLU A 94 -1.17 10.94 1.78
C GLU A 94 -0.91 9.44 1.91
N ILE A 95 -0.27 8.83 0.92
CA ILE A 95 0.14 7.41 1.00
C ILE A 95 1.18 7.22 2.11
N THR A 96 2.15 8.13 2.22
CA THR A 96 3.21 8.08 3.24
C THR A 96 2.63 8.27 4.64
N ASN A 97 1.73 9.23 4.82
CA ASN A 97 1.11 9.46 6.12
C ASN A 97 0.32 8.23 6.58
N TYR A 98 -0.52 7.64 5.71
CA TYR A 98 -1.26 6.43 6.08
C TYR A 98 -0.34 5.27 6.47
N LEU A 99 0.72 5.03 5.70
CA LEU A 99 1.65 3.92 5.96
C LEU A 99 2.54 4.16 7.19
N ASN A 100 2.61 5.39 7.72
CA ASN A 100 3.42 5.76 8.88
C ASN A 100 2.57 6.08 10.13
N ASP A 101 1.25 6.18 10.00
CA ASP A 101 0.39 6.40 11.16
C ASP A 101 0.35 5.10 11.98
N ASP A 102 0.41 5.23 13.32
CA ASP A 102 0.25 4.13 14.31
C ASP A 102 -1.13 3.43 14.26
N ILE A 103 -1.89 3.68 13.20
CA ILE A 103 -3.27 3.28 13.03
C ILE A 103 -3.35 2.21 11.97
N VAL A 104 -3.00 0.96 12.29
CA VAL A 104 -3.78 -0.10 11.68
C VAL A 104 -3.82 -1.38 12.51
N GLU A 105 -5.01 -1.94 12.61
CA GLU A 105 -5.17 -3.37 12.82
C GLU A 105 -4.27 -4.10 11.81
N TYR A 106 -3.41 -5.03 12.29
CA TYR A 106 -2.36 -5.68 11.49
C TYR A 106 -2.83 -6.12 10.09
N GLU A 107 -4.05 -6.66 9.96
CA GLU A 107 -4.62 -7.14 8.69
C GLU A 107 -4.76 -6.07 7.60
N ASP A 108 -5.21 -4.87 7.96
CA ASP A 108 -5.41 -3.75 7.03
C ASP A 108 -4.06 -3.15 6.61
N PHE A 109 -3.07 -3.13 7.52
CA PHE A 109 -1.70 -2.69 7.21
C PHE A 109 -1.01 -3.64 6.23
N THR A 110 -1.00 -4.95 6.54
CA THR A 110 -0.42 -6.01 5.71
C THR A 110 -0.88 -5.88 4.26
N SER A 111 -2.18 -5.70 4.08
CA SER A 111 -2.79 -5.64 2.76
C SER A 111 -2.42 -4.36 2.02
N ALA A 112 -2.45 -3.22 2.71
CA ALA A 112 -2.00 -1.94 2.16
C ALA A 112 -0.53 -2.03 1.69
N LEU A 113 0.33 -2.57 2.54
CA LEU A 113 1.76 -2.71 2.29
C LEU A 113 2.04 -3.67 1.12
N TYR A 114 1.32 -4.79 1.04
CA TYR A 114 1.41 -5.72 -0.08
C TYR A 114 1.11 -5.03 -1.41
N PHE A 115 -0.06 -4.38 -1.55
CA PHE A 115 -0.43 -3.74 -2.82
C PHE A 115 0.46 -2.55 -3.15
N PHE A 116 0.89 -1.78 -2.13
CA PHE A 116 1.82 -0.67 -2.32
C PHE A 116 3.18 -1.15 -2.83
N SER A 117 3.76 -2.20 -2.23
CA SER A 117 5.05 -2.75 -2.67
C SER A 117 5.00 -3.26 -4.12
N LYS A 118 3.87 -3.84 -4.57
CA LYS A 118 3.66 -4.22 -5.97
C LYS A 118 3.61 -3.01 -6.92
N ALA A 119 3.03 -1.90 -6.47
CA ALA A 119 2.97 -0.66 -7.24
C ALA A 119 4.29 0.13 -7.23
N TRP A 120 5.21 -0.18 -6.31
CA TRP A 120 6.41 0.63 -6.06
C TRP A 120 7.24 0.87 -7.32
N GLY A 121 7.46 -0.14 -8.16
CA GLY A 121 8.27 0.01 -9.37
C GLY A 121 7.74 1.07 -10.35
N ASP A 122 6.42 1.27 -10.40
CA ASP A 122 5.80 2.30 -11.24
C ASP A 122 5.83 3.68 -10.58
N LEU A 123 5.71 3.72 -9.25
CA LEU A 123 5.57 4.96 -8.48
C LEU A 123 6.93 5.59 -8.10
N GLU A 124 7.94 4.78 -7.79
CA GLU A 124 9.25 5.15 -7.26
C GLU A 124 9.93 6.30 -8.04
N PRO A 125 9.89 6.35 -9.39
CA PRO A 125 10.51 7.45 -10.14
C PRO A 125 9.86 8.83 -9.88
N GLY A 126 8.58 8.86 -9.51
CA GLY A 126 7.84 10.08 -9.20
C GLY A 126 7.91 10.50 -7.73
N TRP A 127 8.49 9.67 -6.87
CA TRP A 127 8.53 9.89 -5.42
C TRP A 127 9.74 10.73 -4.99
N THR A 128 9.51 11.61 -4.01
CA THR A 128 10.57 12.43 -3.42
C THR A 128 11.45 11.60 -2.49
N ALA A 129 12.74 11.98 -2.38
CA ALA A 129 13.67 11.32 -1.45
C ALA A 129 13.16 11.34 0.01
N LYS A 130 12.46 12.41 0.40
CA LYS A 130 11.85 12.54 1.73
C LYS A 130 10.83 11.43 2.00
N ASN A 131 9.88 11.20 1.09
CA ASN A 131 8.83 10.20 1.29
C ASN A 131 9.37 8.77 1.16
N LYS A 132 10.33 8.54 0.26
CA LYS A 132 11.07 7.25 0.22
C LYS A 132 11.71 6.94 1.57
N ALA A 133 12.48 7.87 2.11
CA ALA A 133 13.15 7.71 3.39
C ALA A 133 12.16 7.54 4.56
N ALA A 134 11.01 8.23 4.52
CA ALA A 134 10.00 8.13 5.55
C ALA A 134 9.39 6.72 5.64
N ILE A 135 9.00 6.12 4.51
CA ILE A 135 8.46 4.75 4.48
C ILE A 135 9.52 3.73 4.88
N ILE A 136 10.73 3.85 4.34
CA ILE A 136 11.84 2.94 4.68
C ILE A 136 12.12 2.97 6.18
N ARG A 137 12.19 4.18 6.76
CA ARG A 137 12.39 4.35 8.20
C ARG A 137 11.27 3.70 9.00
N ASN A 138 10.00 3.89 8.62
CA ASN A 138 8.87 3.30 9.31
C ASN A 138 8.90 1.76 9.29
N LEU A 139 9.20 1.16 8.14
CA LEU A 139 9.33 -0.30 8.04
C LEU A 139 10.47 -0.84 8.91
N ILE A 140 11.59 -0.11 8.99
CA ILE A 140 12.69 -0.48 9.88
C ILE A 140 12.29 -0.33 11.36
N GLU A 141 11.61 0.75 11.72
CA GLU A 141 11.12 1.00 13.09
C GLU A 141 10.17 -0.13 13.54
N ILE A 142 9.24 -0.58 12.68
CA ILE A 142 8.38 -1.74 12.96
C ILE A 142 9.20 -3.01 13.25
N ILE A 143 10.22 -3.30 12.43
CA ILE A 143 11.08 -4.48 12.63
C ILE A 143 11.85 -4.38 13.95
N GLU A 144 12.44 -3.21 14.23
CA GLU A 144 13.21 -2.95 15.45
C GLU A 144 12.31 -3.11 16.69
N ASP A 145 11.10 -2.54 16.68
CA ASP A 145 10.15 -2.58 17.79
C ASP A 145 9.62 -4.00 18.09
N GLU A 146 9.26 -4.77 17.05
CA GLU A 146 8.78 -6.15 17.22
C GLU A 146 9.88 -7.05 17.82
N TYR A 147 11.13 -6.90 17.36
CA TYR A 147 12.25 -7.64 17.94
C TYR A 147 12.57 -7.23 19.38
N GLU A 148 12.50 -5.93 19.70
CA GLU A 148 12.71 -5.43 21.06
C GLU A 148 11.64 -5.93 22.04
N SER A 149 10.41 -6.12 21.57
CA SER A 149 9.30 -6.67 22.37
C SER A 149 9.49 -8.15 22.67
N ASP A 150 9.70 -8.96 21.62
CA ASP A 150 9.50 -10.40 21.70
C ASP A 150 10.82 -11.21 21.61
N GLY A 151 11.91 -10.57 21.19
CA GLY A 151 13.22 -11.20 21.02
C GLY A 151 13.32 -12.14 19.81
N SER A 152 12.26 -12.22 19.00
CA SER A 152 12.15 -12.98 17.76
C SER A 152 11.24 -12.25 16.77
N PHE A 153 11.17 -12.75 15.54
CA PHE A 153 10.29 -12.20 14.51
C PHE A 153 9.09 -13.11 14.27
N ASP A 154 7.91 -12.54 14.22
CA ASP A 154 6.69 -13.25 13.88
C ASP A 154 6.45 -13.31 12.35
N ALA A 155 5.34 -13.95 11.96
CA ALA A 155 4.96 -14.06 10.55
C ALA A 155 4.67 -12.69 9.91
N PHE A 156 4.16 -11.72 10.68
CA PHE A 156 3.88 -10.38 10.15
C PHE A 156 5.18 -9.69 9.71
N VAL A 157 6.22 -9.72 10.54
CA VAL A 157 7.53 -9.16 10.16
C VAL A 157 8.13 -9.92 8.98
N ALA A 158 8.16 -11.25 9.04
CA ALA A 158 8.82 -12.08 8.04
C ALA A 158 8.12 -12.05 6.66
N ASP A 159 6.80 -12.15 6.62
CA ASP A 159 6.04 -12.28 5.37
C ASP A 159 5.57 -10.95 4.78
N ASP A 160 5.38 -9.91 5.59
CA ASP A 160 4.81 -8.64 5.12
C ASP A 160 5.83 -7.51 5.15
N VAL A 161 6.38 -7.20 6.32
CA VAL A 161 7.24 -6.01 6.51
C VAL A 161 8.59 -6.18 5.80
N LEU A 162 9.26 -7.32 6.02
CA LEU A 162 10.54 -7.63 5.38
C LEU A 162 10.43 -7.66 3.86
N ARG A 163 9.38 -8.31 3.33
CA ARG A 163 9.17 -8.40 1.87
C ARG A 163 8.96 -7.02 1.25
N ALA A 164 8.24 -6.13 1.92
CA ALA A 164 8.08 -4.77 1.45
C ALA A 164 9.38 -3.97 1.53
N LEU A 165 10.15 -4.11 2.61
CA LEU A 165 11.44 -3.46 2.78
C LEU A 165 12.45 -3.88 1.70
N ILE A 166 12.48 -5.16 1.31
CA ILE A 166 13.30 -5.67 0.21
C ILE A 166 12.99 -4.95 -1.11
N ILE A 167 11.72 -4.68 -1.39
CA ILE A 167 11.29 -4.03 -2.63
C ILE A 167 11.54 -2.52 -2.57
N ILE A 168 11.13 -1.88 -1.47
CA ILE A 168 11.11 -0.43 -1.32
C ILE A 168 12.50 0.12 -1.01
N GLY A 169 13.24 -0.57 -0.15
CA GLY A 169 14.58 -0.19 0.34
C GLY A 169 15.74 -0.79 -0.45
N LYS A 170 15.51 -1.34 -1.65
CA LYS A 170 16.54 -2.05 -2.44
C LYS A 170 17.85 -1.26 -2.65
N ASP A 171 17.75 0.07 -2.71
CA ASP A 171 18.87 0.99 -2.96
C ASP A 171 19.28 1.78 -1.70
N ASP A 172 18.68 1.49 -0.54
CA ASP A 172 18.93 2.19 0.73
C ASP A 172 19.89 1.38 1.63
N PRO A 173 21.06 1.93 2.01
CA PRO A 173 22.03 1.19 2.81
C PRO A 173 21.53 0.71 4.17
N LYS A 174 20.71 1.52 4.87
CA LYS A 174 20.17 1.11 6.18
C LYS A 174 19.18 -0.02 6.00
N ALA A 175 18.31 0.07 4.99
CA ALA A 175 17.38 -1.01 4.67
C ALA A 175 18.11 -2.32 4.36
N GLN A 176 19.19 -2.29 3.58
CA GLN A 176 19.97 -3.49 3.27
C GLN A 176 20.62 -4.11 4.51
N GLU A 177 21.12 -3.29 5.44
CA GLU A 177 21.65 -3.75 6.73
C GLU A 177 20.57 -4.42 7.58
N THR A 178 19.39 -3.78 7.69
CA THR A 178 18.24 -4.34 8.43
C THR A 178 17.77 -5.65 7.81
N ILE A 179 17.64 -5.74 6.48
CA ILE A 179 17.24 -6.96 5.79
C ILE A 179 18.18 -8.13 6.13
N GLN A 180 19.50 -7.91 6.05
CA GLN A 180 20.48 -8.95 6.37
C GLN A 180 20.42 -9.41 7.83
N TRP A 181 20.17 -8.48 8.74
CA TRP A 181 19.99 -8.81 10.15
C TRP A 181 18.75 -9.67 10.38
N VAL A 182 17.60 -9.30 9.80
CA VAL A 182 16.35 -10.06 9.93
C VAL A 182 16.49 -11.45 9.31
N GLU A 183 17.03 -11.56 8.09
CA GLU A 183 17.26 -12.85 7.42
C GLU A 183 18.12 -13.78 8.27
N LYS A 184 19.18 -13.24 8.89
CA LYS A 184 20.05 -14.02 9.77
C LYS A 184 19.32 -14.53 11.02
N VAL A 185 18.53 -13.70 11.68
CA VAL A 185 17.76 -14.12 12.87
C VAL A 185 16.76 -15.21 12.49
N LEU A 186 16.03 -15.04 11.39
CA LEU A 186 15.08 -16.03 10.90
C LEU A 186 15.76 -17.36 10.52
N GLU A 187 16.97 -17.32 9.95
CA GLU A 187 17.77 -18.54 9.68
C GLU A 187 18.22 -19.24 10.97
N GLU A 188 18.61 -18.49 12.00
CA GLU A 188 19.02 -19.04 13.29
C GLU A 188 17.84 -19.66 14.04
N ASP A 189 16.65 -19.04 14.02
CA ASP A 189 15.45 -19.57 14.66
C ASP A 189 14.97 -20.88 14.00
N ASN A 190 15.00 -20.97 12.66
CA ASN A 190 14.63 -22.20 11.95
C ASN A 190 15.59 -23.38 12.21
N GLN A 191 16.84 -23.12 12.59
CA GLN A 191 17.80 -24.20 12.91
C GLN A 191 17.51 -24.90 14.23
N TYR A 192 16.79 -24.26 15.16
CA TYR A 192 16.43 -24.88 16.43
C TYR A 192 15.15 -25.73 16.36
N ASP A 193 14.30 -25.52 15.35
CA ASP A 193 13.09 -26.34 15.13
C ASP A 193 13.37 -27.66 14.39
N ASP A 194 14.48 -27.74 13.63
CA ASP A 194 14.87 -28.95 12.88
C ASP A 194 15.72 -29.95 13.73
N GLU A 195 16.17 -29.56 14.94
CA GLU A 195 16.98 -30.43 15.82
C GLU A 195 16.13 -31.24 16.85
N GLU A 196 14.80 -31.12 16.89
CA GLU A 196 13.93 -31.87 17.84
C GLU A 196 13.39 -33.23 17.32
N ASP A 197 13.77 -33.67 16.11
CA ASP A 197 13.32 -34.95 15.51
C ASP A 197 14.44 -36.01 15.35
N GLU A 198 15.50 -35.94 16.14
CA GLU A 198 16.48 -37.04 16.30
C GLU A 198 16.61 -37.48 17.77
N ASP A 199 15.64 -38.24 18.29
CA ASP A 199 15.85 -39.23 19.36
C ASP A 199 14.79 -40.35 19.38
#